data_AF-A0A845S2L6-F1
#
_entry.id   AF-A0A845S2L6-F1
#
_cell.length_a   1.000
_cell.length_b   1.000
_cell.length_c   1.000
_cell.angle_alpha   90.00
_cell.angle_beta   90.00
_cell.angle_gamma   90.00
#
_symmetry.space_group_name_H-M   'P 1'
#
loop_
_entity.id
_entity.type
_entity.pdbx_description
1 polymer ?
#
loop_
_entity_poly.entity_id
_entity_poly.type
_entity_poly.pdbx_seq_one_letter_code
_entity_poly.pdbx_strand_id
1 'polypeptide(L)'
;DKKLPFADKEFNFVIASHVLEHVEDVDFFIKELERVASGGYIEVPTRLEDNLVDVNERAHIWWINFDDINNSLLITKRKQIVEPFLSVSTAQNLRKFFRDSLVTEIFWELKIDYLISENNNDIEFYKKLSFLEIIKKFFSKKIRRLFRFI
;
A
#
# COMPACT_ATOMS: atom_id res chain seq x y z
N ASP A 1 26.93 7.39 6.99
CA ASP A 1 26.74 5.95 6.79
C ASP A 1 25.23 5.65 6.80
N LYS A 2 24.71 4.76 5.96
CA LYS A 2 23.25 4.49 5.85
C LYS A 2 22.78 3.30 6.71
N LYS A 3 23.70 2.48 7.21
CA LYS A 3 23.41 1.30 8.03
C LYS A 3 22.93 1.69 9.43
N LEU A 4 22.02 0.90 9.97
CA LEU A 4 21.62 0.99 11.37
C LEU A 4 22.79 0.58 12.27
N PRO A 5 22.90 1.16 13.48
CA PRO A 5 24.00 0.89 14.41
C PRO A 5 23.82 -0.44 15.17
N PHE A 6 23.36 -1.48 14.47
CA PHE A 6 23.10 -2.81 15.01
C PHE A 6 24.02 -3.84 14.35
N ALA A 7 24.44 -4.84 15.11
CA ALA A 7 25.19 -5.98 14.61
C ALA A 7 24.33 -6.85 13.66
N ASP A 8 25.00 -7.70 12.89
CA ASP A 8 24.31 -8.68 12.05
C ASP A 8 23.55 -9.66 12.94
N LYS A 9 22.27 -9.89 12.61
CA LYS A 9 21.33 -10.75 13.34
C LYS A 9 21.24 -10.43 14.84
N GLU A 10 21.37 -9.15 15.20
CA GLU A 10 21.18 -8.68 16.58
C GLU A 10 19.77 -8.98 17.10
N PHE A 11 18.76 -8.95 16.21
CA PHE A 11 17.37 -9.21 16.56
C PHE A 11 16.89 -10.56 16.03
N ASN A 12 16.04 -11.24 16.80
CA ASN A 12 15.33 -12.41 16.30
C ASN A 12 14.14 -12.03 15.41
N PHE A 13 13.53 -10.87 15.67
CA PHE A 13 12.33 -10.42 14.99
C PHE A 13 12.28 -8.89 14.84
N VAL A 14 11.86 -8.40 13.68
CA VAL A 14 11.66 -6.97 13.40
C VAL A 14 10.25 -6.71 12.85
N ILE A 15 9.67 -5.58 13.22
CA ILE A 15 8.37 -5.12 12.71
C ILE A 15 8.58 -3.85 11.90
N ALA A 16 8.19 -3.86 10.64
CA ALA A 16 8.12 -2.70 9.76
C ALA A 16 6.66 -2.45 9.38
N SER A 17 5.97 -1.58 10.13
CA SER A 17 4.55 -1.27 9.91
C SER A 17 4.38 0.14 9.37
N HIS A 18 3.84 0.25 8.15
CA HIS A 18 3.67 1.50 7.41
C HIS A 18 4.97 2.30 7.25
N VAL A 19 6.04 1.60 6.85
CA VAL A 19 7.37 2.19 6.62
C VAL A 19 7.82 1.99 5.19
N LEU A 20 7.74 0.76 4.69
CA LEU A 20 8.38 0.35 3.44
C LEU A 20 7.88 1.15 2.21
N GLU A 21 6.61 1.56 2.23
CA GLU A 21 5.99 2.39 1.19
C GLU A 21 6.58 3.81 1.09
N HIS A 22 7.22 4.29 2.15
CA HIS A 22 7.79 5.64 2.25
C HIS A 22 9.29 5.70 1.95
N VAL A 23 9.98 4.55 1.91
CA VAL A 23 11.44 4.54 1.84
C VAL A 23 11.93 4.83 0.41
N GLU A 24 12.88 5.74 0.28
CA GLU A 24 13.45 6.09 -1.03
C GLU A 24 14.19 4.91 -1.69
N ASP A 25 15.01 4.21 -0.91
CA ASP A 25 15.84 3.07 -1.34
C ASP A 25 15.32 1.78 -0.69
N VAL A 26 14.26 1.22 -1.28
CA VAL A 26 13.56 0.05 -0.76
C VAL A 26 14.42 -1.22 -0.78
N ASP A 27 15.31 -1.33 -1.78
CA ASP A 27 16.27 -2.44 -1.91
C ASP A 27 17.27 -2.44 -0.74
N PHE A 28 17.85 -1.27 -0.44
CA PHE A 28 18.72 -1.14 0.73
C PHE A 28 17.98 -1.43 2.03
N PHE A 29 16.76 -0.92 2.18
CA PHE A 29 15.99 -1.11 3.41
C PHE A 29 15.66 -2.57 3.68
N ILE A 30 15.21 -3.32 2.66
CA ILE A 30 14.94 -4.76 2.79
C ILE A 30 16.22 -5.51 3.19
N LYS A 31 17.34 -5.23 2.53
CA LYS A 31 18.64 -5.83 2.88
C LYS A 31 19.08 -5.49 4.30
N GLU A 32 18.78 -4.28 4.77
CA GLU A 32 19.10 -3.89 6.14
C GLU A 32 18.22 -4.61 7.16
N LEU A 33 16.92 -4.82 6.88
CA LEU A 33 16.04 -5.67 7.69
C LEU A 33 16.59 -7.10 7.80
N GLU A 34 16.94 -7.70 6.67
CA GLU A 34 17.55 -9.02 6.61
C GLU A 34 18.89 -9.05 7.35
N ARG A 35 19.70 -7.99 7.29
CA ARG A 35 20.99 -7.95 7.97
C ARG A 35 20.82 -7.98 9.49
N VAL A 36 19.95 -7.13 10.03
CA VAL A 36 19.81 -6.94 11.49
C VAL A 36 18.95 -8.01 12.15
N ALA A 37 18.11 -8.74 11.39
CA ALA A 37 17.16 -9.69 11.95
C ALA A 37 17.07 -11.04 11.21
N SER A 38 16.73 -12.10 11.94
CA SER A 38 16.50 -13.45 11.37
C SER A 38 15.09 -13.65 10.83
N GLY A 39 14.14 -12.80 11.18
CA GLY A 39 12.78 -12.83 10.66
C GLY A 39 12.05 -11.55 11.02
N GLY A 40 10.81 -11.40 10.54
CA GLY A 40 10.04 -10.22 10.84
C GLY A 40 8.66 -10.17 10.22
N TYR A 41 8.03 -9.02 10.41
CA TYR A 41 6.71 -8.69 9.92
C TYR A 41 6.74 -7.35 9.19
N ILE A 42 6.13 -7.32 8.00
CA ILE A 42 5.98 -6.14 7.17
C ILE A 42 4.48 -5.88 6.99
N GLU A 43 4.06 -4.65 7.29
CA GLU A 43 2.70 -4.18 7.07
C GLU A 43 2.73 -2.93 6.20
N VAL A 44 1.95 -2.95 5.12
CA VAL A 44 1.86 -1.85 4.15
C VAL A 44 0.41 -1.72 3.67
N PRO A 45 -0.03 -0.54 3.23
CA PRO A 45 -1.36 -0.41 2.66
C PRO A 45 -1.42 -1.19 1.35
N THR A 46 -2.56 -1.84 1.11
CA THR A 46 -2.88 -2.32 -0.22
C THR A 46 -2.99 -1.15 -1.19
N ARG A 47 -2.89 -1.43 -2.49
CA ARG A 47 -3.19 -0.44 -3.54
C ARG A 47 -4.57 0.19 -3.36
N LEU A 48 -5.55 -0.56 -2.85
CA LEU A 48 -6.90 -0.05 -2.63
C LEU A 48 -6.91 1.01 -1.54
N GLU A 49 -6.38 0.69 -0.35
CA GLU A 49 -6.35 1.65 0.74
C GLU A 49 -5.56 2.90 0.37
N ASP A 50 -4.37 2.73 -0.20
CA ASP A 50 -3.50 3.83 -0.61
C ASP A 50 -4.16 4.81 -1.60
N ASN A 51 -5.09 4.32 -2.42
CA ASN A 51 -5.86 5.15 -3.35
C ASN A 51 -7.04 5.89 -2.71
N LEU A 52 -7.66 5.30 -1.68
CA LEU A 52 -8.87 5.83 -1.08
C LEU A 52 -8.60 6.86 0.02
N VAL A 53 -7.48 6.71 0.73
CA VAL A 53 -7.16 7.48 1.93
C VAL A 53 -6.27 8.67 1.60
N ASP A 54 -6.60 9.82 2.16
CA ASP A 54 -5.75 11.01 2.06
C ASP A 54 -4.59 10.91 3.06
N VAL A 55 -3.47 10.35 2.62
CA VAL A 55 -2.27 10.12 3.44
C VAL A 55 -1.14 11.11 3.14
N ASN A 56 -1.44 12.26 2.49
CA ASN A 56 -0.48 13.17 1.85
C ASN A 56 0.12 12.55 0.57
N GLU A 57 -0.28 13.06 -0.60
CA GLU A 57 -0.01 12.48 -1.92
C GLU A 57 1.49 12.23 -2.24
N ARG A 58 2.42 12.84 -1.50
CA ARG A 58 3.87 12.70 -1.69
C ARG A 58 4.56 11.76 -0.70
N ALA A 59 3.85 11.28 0.32
CA ALA A 59 4.48 10.49 1.37
C ALA A 59 4.79 9.06 0.91
N HIS A 60 3.90 8.45 0.13
CA HIS A 60 4.09 7.07 -0.36
C HIS A 60 4.77 7.10 -1.73
N ILE A 61 5.86 6.34 -1.88
CA ILE A 61 6.67 6.23 -3.09
C ILE A 61 6.33 4.92 -3.84
N TRP A 62 6.00 3.88 -3.09
CA TRP A 62 5.85 2.52 -3.60
C TRP A 62 4.46 1.95 -3.35
N TRP A 63 4.01 1.14 -4.29
CA TRP A 63 3.01 0.11 -4.05
C TRP A 63 3.70 -1.22 -3.86
N ILE A 64 3.21 -1.97 -2.88
CA ILE A 64 3.77 -3.24 -2.50
C ILE A 64 2.63 -4.24 -2.41
N ASN A 65 2.68 -5.24 -3.28
CA ASN A 65 1.78 -6.38 -3.26
C ASN A 65 2.57 -7.64 -2.92
N PHE A 66 1.87 -8.65 -2.42
CA PHE A 66 2.43 -9.98 -2.26
C PHE A 66 1.98 -10.87 -3.42
N ASP A 67 2.93 -11.54 -4.07
CA ASP A 67 2.70 -12.62 -5.02
C ASP A 67 2.70 -13.93 -4.24
N ASP A 68 1.52 -14.48 -4.03
CA ASP A 68 1.29 -15.73 -3.29
C ASP A 68 1.69 -16.98 -4.06
N ILE A 69 1.84 -16.90 -5.39
CA ILE A 69 2.33 -17.99 -6.23
C ILE A 69 3.84 -18.14 -6.09
N ASN A 70 4.56 -17.01 -6.17
CA ASN A 70 6.02 -16.98 -6.12
C ASN A 70 6.59 -16.67 -4.72
N ASN A 71 5.73 -16.42 -3.73
CA ASN A 71 6.09 -16.06 -2.35
C ASN A 71 7.05 -14.86 -2.28
N SER A 72 6.72 -13.78 -3.01
CA SER A 72 7.61 -12.60 -3.13
C SER A 72 6.85 -11.28 -3.12
N LEU A 73 7.53 -10.20 -2.74
CA LEU A 73 6.99 -8.84 -2.83
C LEU A 73 7.12 -8.29 -4.24
N LEU A 74 6.02 -7.78 -4.79
CA LEU A 74 5.99 -7.00 -6.02
C LEU A 74 5.95 -5.52 -5.66
N ILE A 75 7.08 -4.84 -5.87
CA ILE A 75 7.26 -3.44 -5.53
C ILE A 75 7.25 -2.61 -6.81
N THR A 76 6.30 -1.68 -6.92
CA THR A 76 6.14 -0.82 -8.10
C THR A 76 5.98 0.64 -7.70
N LYS A 77 6.30 1.56 -8.62
CA LYS A 77 6.05 2.99 -8.36
C LYS A 77 4.56 3.25 -8.17
N ARG A 78 4.24 3.97 -7.10
CA ARG A 78 2.87 4.38 -6.75
C ARG A 78 2.24 5.22 -7.86
N LYS A 79 0.95 5.03 -8.11
CA LYS A 79 0.14 5.84 -9.04
C LYS A 79 -1.22 6.20 -8.42
N GLN A 80 -1.55 7.47 -8.22
CA GLN A 80 -2.89 7.84 -7.73
C GLN A 80 -3.96 7.67 -8.82
N ILE A 81 -4.75 6.59 -8.73
CA ILE A 81 -5.84 6.24 -9.66
C ILE A 81 -7.13 6.97 -9.29
N VAL A 82 -7.45 7.09 -8.00
CA VAL A 82 -8.67 7.72 -7.49
C VAL A 82 -8.29 8.92 -6.65
N GLU A 83 -8.97 10.05 -6.80
CA GLU A 83 -8.84 11.17 -5.86
C GLU A 83 -9.23 10.70 -4.45
N PRO A 84 -8.31 10.77 -3.46
CA PRO A 84 -8.58 10.24 -2.13
C PRO A 84 -9.75 11.00 -1.49
N PHE A 85 -10.61 10.27 -0.77
CA PHE A 85 -11.81 10.83 -0.17
C PHE A 85 -12.11 10.28 1.23
N LEU A 86 -11.29 9.36 1.72
CA LEU A 86 -11.36 8.85 3.09
C LEU A 86 -10.32 9.52 3.96
N SER A 87 -10.70 9.84 5.20
CA SER A 87 -9.74 10.20 6.24
C SER A 87 -9.03 8.97 6.78
N VAL A 88 -7.84 9.15 7.36
CA VAL A 88 -7.10 8.10 8.08
C VAL A 88 -7.97 7.45 9.16
N SER A 89 -8.74 8.24 9.92
CA SER A 89 -9.64 7.70 10.95
C SER A 89 -10.76 6.82 10.39
N THR A 90 -11.27 7.16 9.20
CA THR A 90 -12.27 6.33 8.51
C THR A 90 -11.64 5.02 8.04
N ALA A 91 -10.45 5.09 7.46
CA ALA A 91 -9.68 3.93 7.05
C ALA A 91 -9.41 2.98 8.23
N GLN A 92 -8.96 3.51 9.36
CA GLN A 92 -8.76 2.73 10.59
C GLN A 92 -10.03 2.02 11.05
N ASN A 93 -11.19 2.65 10.94
CA ASN A 93 -12.45 2.00 11.26
C ASN A 93 -12.80 0.90 10.24
N LEU A 94 -12.56 1.12 8.95
CA LEU A 94 -12.78 0.11 7.92
C LEU A 94 -11.84 -1.09 8.07
N ARG A 95 -10.58 -0.87 8.44
CA ARG A 95 -9.60 -1.94 8.70
C ARG A 95 -10.05 -2.91 9.79
N LYS A 96 -10.90 -2.49 10.73
CA LYS A 96 -11.47 -3.42 11.74
C LYS A 96 -12.32 -4.53 11.13
N PHE A 97 -12.87 -4.31 9.93
CA PHE A 97 -13.76 -5.23 9.23
C PHE A 97 -13.16 -5.78 7.94
N PHE A 98 -12.29 -5.01 7.28
CA PHE A 98 -11.75 -5.30 5.94
C PHE A 98 -10.22 -5.23 5.94
N ARG A 99 -9.57 -5.75 6.99
CA ARG A 99 -8.10 -5.70 7.11
C ARG A 99 -7.42 -6.37 5.93
N ASP A 100 -7.90 -7.55 5.56
CA ASP A 100 -7.47 -8.35 4.40
C ASP A 100 -7.52 -7.59 3.06
N SER A 101 -8.46 -6.66 2.93
CA SER A 101 -8.67 -5.88 1.72
C SER A 101 -7.92 -4.55 1.70
N LEU A 102 -7.50 -4.06 2.88
CA LEU A 102 -6.93 -2.73 3.05
C LEU A 102 -5.45 -2.79 3.38
N VAL A 103 -4.97 -3.85 4.03
CA VAL A 103 -3.60 -3.98 4.52
C VAL A 103 -2.97 -5.26 3.98
N THR A 104 -1.76 -5.15 3.45
CA THR A 104 -0.92 -6.30 3.13
C THR A 104 -0.04 -6.61 4.34
N GLU A 105 -0.16 -7.82 4.85
CA GLU A 105 0.53 -8.32 6.05
C GLU A 105 1.44 -9.47 5.65
N ILE A 106 2.76 -9.33 5.83
CA ILE A 106 3.75 -10.34 5.41
C ILE A 106 4.62 -10.73 6.59
N PHE A 107 4.71 -12.03 6.84
CA PHE A 107 5.74 -12.63 7.69
C PHE A 107 6.88 -13.15 6.82
N TRP A 108 8.12 -12.94 7.27
CA TRP A 108 9.31 -13.42 6.57
C TRP A 108 10.31 -14.03 7.55
N GLU A 109 11.09 -14.98 7.04
CA GLU A 109 12.13 -15.68 7.78
C GLU A 109 13.37 -15.82 6.89
N LEU A 110 14.52 -15.44 7.43
CA LEU A 110 15.86 -15.40 6.83
C LEU A 110 16.02 -14.48 5.61
N LYS A 111 15.04 -14.45 4.70
CA LYS A 111 15.06 -13.73 3.44
C LYS A 111 13.66 -13.18 3.09
N ILE A 112 13.64 -12.03 2.46
CA ILE A 112 12.50 -11.41 1.81
C ILE A 112 12.77 -11.50 0.31
N ASP A 113 12.02 -12.32 -0.41
CA ASP A 113 12.08 -12.34 -1.87
C ASP A 113 11.25 -11.18 -2.43
N TYR A 114 11.80 -10.42 -3.38
CA TYR A 114 11.11 -9.28 -3.97
C TYR A 114 11.56 -8.99 -5.40
N LEU A 115 10.66 -8.36 -6.16
CA LEU A 115 10.87 -7.85 -7.50
C LEU A 115 10.51 -6.36 -7.51
N ILE A 116 11.43 -5.53 -7.99
CA ILE A 116 11.21 -4.10 -8.18
C ILE A 116 10.96 -3.85 -9.66
N SER A 117 9.82 -3.27 -10.00
CA SER A 117 9.56 -2.76 -11.34
C SER A 117 9.32 -1.26 -11.28
N GLU A 118 10.18 -0.49 -11.95
CA GLU A 118 9.97 0.95 -12.13
C GLU A 118 8.78 1.25 -13.04
N ASN A 119 8.44 0.29 -13.91
CA ASN A 119 7.37 0.41 -14.88
C ASN A 119 6.10 -0.28 -14.38
N ASN A 120 5.07 0.53 -14.10
CA ASN A 120 3.72 0.07 -13.80
C ASN A 120 2.91 0.08 -15.12
N ASN A 121 3.29 -0.79 -16.06
CA ASN A 121 2.77 -0.84 -17.44
C ASN A 121 1.26 -1.12 -17.51
N ASP A 122 0.70 -1.74 -16.46
CA ASP A 122 -0.72 -2.08 -16.40
C ASP A 122 -1.66 -0.85 -16.37
N ILE A 123 -1.10 0.35 -16.17
CA ILE A 123 -1.86 1.59 -15.93
C ILE A 123 -1.28 2.75 -16.77
N GLU A 124 -0.97 2.52 -18.04
CA GLU A 124 -0.50 3.59 -18.94
C GLU A 124 -1.64 4.47 -19.49
N PHE A 125 -2.91 4.06 -19.35
CA PHE A 125 -4.05 4.73 -19.98
C PHE A 125 -5.23 5.00 -19.05
N TYR A 126 -4.99 5.44 -17.80
CA TYR A 126 -6.08 5.73 -16.86
C TYR A 126 -6.18 7.22 -16.49
N LYS A 127 -7.35 7.82 -16.74
CA LYS A 127 -7.70 9.15 -16.23
C LYS A 127 -8.03 9.03 -14.75
N LYS A 128 -7.31 9.75 -13.87
CA LYS A 128 -7.60 9.83 -12.43
C LYS A 128 -9.11 10.05 -12.21
N LEU A 129 -9.76 9.15 -11.47
CA LEU A 129 -11.17 9.28 -11.13
C LEU A 129 -11.34 10.40 -10.12
N SER A 130 -12.09 11.45 -10.48
CA SER A 130 -12.39 12.51 -9.51
C SER A 130 -13.48 12.05 -8.55
N PHE A 131 -13.33 12.42 -7.28
CA PHE A 131 -14.34 12.17 -6.27
C PHE A 131 -15.65 12.92 -6.60
N LEU A 132 -15.54 14.11 -7.21
CA LEU A 132 -16.71 14.85 -7.69
C LEU A 132 -17.48 14.11 -8.79
N GLU A 133 -16.77 13.40 -9.69
CA GLU A 133 -17.42 12.57 -10.72
C GLU A 133 -18.18 11.40 -10.07
N ILE A 134 -17.62 10.79 -9.02
CA ILE A 134 -18.26 9.72 -8.23
C ILE A 134 -19.52 10.26 -7.54
N ILE A 135 -19.43 11.40 -6.85
CA ILE A 135 -20.56 12.07 -6.19
C ILE A 135 -21.67 12.39 -7.18
N LYS A 136 -21.33 13.04 -8.31
CA LYS A 136 -22.31 13.40 -9.34
C LYS A 136 -23.07 12.17 -9.85
N LYS A 137 -22.37 11.08 -10.15
CA LYS A 137 -22.99 9.82 -10.58
C LYS A 137 -23.90 9.22 -9.50
N PHE A 138 -23.48 9.23 -8.24
CA PHE A 138 -24.27 8.72 -7.12
C PHE A 138 -25.61 9.46 -6.97
N PHE A 139 -25.58 10.79 -6.88
CA PHE A 139 -26.79 11.60 -6.76
C PHE A 139 -27.67 11.52 -8.01
N SER A 140 -27.07 11.55 -9.20
CA SER A 140 -27.81 11.40 -10.46
C SER A 140 -28.61 10.09 -10.52
N LYS A 141 -28.03 8.99 -10.03
CA LYS A 141 -28.71 7.68 -9.94
C LYS A 141 -29.85 7.71 -8.91
N LYS A 142 -29.65 8.33 -7.74
CA LYS A 142 -30.70 8.48 -6.72
C LYS A 142 -31.88 9.31 -7.23
N ILE A 143 -31.60 10.45 -7.88
CA ILE A 143 -32.61 11.34 -8.44
C ILE A 143 -33.45 10.61 -9.50
N ARG A 144 -32.83 9.92 -10.48
CA ARG A 144 -33.56 9.13 -11.48
C ARG A 144 -34.45 8.03 -10.88
N ARG A 145 -34.06 7.46 -9.74
CA ARG A 145 -34.89 6.47 -9.04
C ARG A 145 -36.12 7.13 -8.42
N LEU A 146 -35.99 8.30 -7.81
CA LEU A 146 -37.13 9.03 -7.25
C LEU A 146 -38.19 9.34 -8.32
N PHE A 147 -37.77 9.80 -9.50
CA PHE A 147 -38.66 10.07 -10.64
C PHE A 147 -39.15 8.82 -11.40
N ARG A 148 -38.75 7.61 -11.00
CA ARG A 148 -39.35 6.37 -11.51
C ARG A 148 -40.54 5.88 -10.68
N PHE A 149 -40.76 6.48 -9.50
CA PHE A 149 -41.86 6.15 -8.58
C PHE A 149 -42.90 7.28 -8.48
N ILE A 150 -42.79 8.30 -9.33
CA ILE A 150 -43.79 9.34 -9.61
C ILE A 150 -44.22 9.13 -11.07
#